data_AF-A0A938HCS6-F1
#
_entry.id   AF-A0A938HCS6-F1
#
_cell.length_a   1.000
_cell.length_b   1.000
_cell.length_c   1.000
_cell.angle_alpha   90.00
_cell.angle_beta   90.00
_cell.angle_gamma   90.00
#
_symmetry.space_group_name_H-M   'P 1'
#
loop_
_entity.id
_entity.type
_entity.pdbx_description
1 polymer ?
#
loop_
_entity_poly.entity_id
_entity_poly.type
_entity_poly.pdbx_seq_one_letter_code
_entity_poly.pdbx_strand_id
1 'polypeptide(L)'
;MKHFFFIFTLGSMLLFSCTRDKITPIDQQCNSTISFANEVLPIMEANCVSCHQPGNVSGGYDLSTYNAISENANAIIGSMKANGYQLMPIGGPALPDSTIQKISCWISQGKQDN
;
A
#
# COMPACT_ATOMS: atom_id res chain seq x y z
N MET A 1 -36.17 -54.85 6.24
CA MET A 1 -35.41 -54.84 4.97
C MET A 1 -35.43 -53.41 4.45
N LYS A 2 -34.36 -52.63 4.30
CA LYS A 2 -32.92 -52.84 4.35
C LYS A 2 -32.32 -51.54 4.91
N HIS A 3 -31.38 -51.65 5.84
CA HIS A 3 -30.47 -50.57 6.20
C HIS A 3 -29.56 -50.30 4.99
N PHE A 4 -29.41 -49.04 4.60
CA PHE A 4 -28.37 -48.63 3.66
C PHE A 4 -27.31 -47.85 4.44
N PHE A 5 -26.30 -48.58 4.90
CA PHE A 5 -25.00 -48.04 5.28
C PHE A 5 -24.24 -47.69 3.99
N PHE A 6 -23.69 -46.48 3.87
CA PHE A 6 -22.27 -46.31 3.51
C PHE A 6 -21.83 -44.85 3.70
N ILE A 7 -20.94 -44.66 4.66
CA ILE A 7 -20.10 -43.48 4.85
C ILE A 7 -18.93 -43.60 3.87
N PHE A 8 -18.66 -42.57 3.06
CA PHE A 8 -17.27 -42.28 2.67
C PHE A 8 -17.08 -40.79 2.41
N THR A 9 -16.61 -40.13 3.46
CA THR A 9 -15.88 -38.87 3.47
C THR A 9 -14.78 -38.84 2.40
N LEU A 10 -14.77 -37.84 1.52
CA LEU A 10 -13.51 -37.25 1.09
C LEU A 10 -13.76 -35.79 0.68
N GLY A 11 -13.69 -34.91 1.67
CA GLY A 11 -13.54 -33.49 1.43
C GLY A 11 -12.23 -33.26 0.71
N SER A 12 -12.30 -32.74 -0.52
CA SER A 12 -11.18 -32.05 -1.12
C SER A 12 -11.44 -30.57 -0.94
N MET A 13 -11.22 -30.11 0.29
CA MET A 13 -11.03 -28.70 0.59
C MET A 13 -9.70 -28.34 -0.06
N LEU A 14 -9.76 -27.69 -1.22
CA LEU A 14 -8.60 -27.04 -1.81
C LEU A 14 -8.16 -25.96 -0.83
N LEU A 15 -7.26 -26.31 0.09
CA LEU A 15 -6.52 -25.35 0.87
C LEU A 15 -5.62 -24.63 -0.12
N PHE A 16 -6.13 -23.53 -0.68
CA PHE A 16 -5.28 -22.46 -1.18
C PHE A 16 -4.40 -22.06 0.00
N SER A 17 -3.21 -22.64 0.02
CA SER A 17 -2.13 -22.26 0.91
C SER A 17 -1.76 -20.83 0.52
N CYS A 18 -2.38 -19.86 1.19
CA CYS A 18 -1.82 -18.53 1.26
C CYS A 18 -0.50 -18.70 2.01
N THR A 19 0.61 -18.83 1.28
CA THR A 19 1.93 -18.69 1.87
C THR A 19 1.93 -17.32 2.52
N ARG A 20 1.96 -17.30 3.86
CA ARG A 20 2.20 -16.08 4.60
C ARG A 20 3.63 -15.69 4.29
N ASP A 21 3.80 -14.83 3.28
CA ASP A 21 5.02 -14.06 3.13
C ASP A 21 5.35 -13.51 4.51
N LYS A 22 6.58 -13.75 4.93
CA LYS A 22 7.06 -13.34 6.26
C LYS A 22 6.65 -11.89 6.43
N ILE A 23 5.71 -11.65 7.33
CA ILE A 23 5.32 -10.31 7.73
C ILE A 23 6.61 -9.78 8.35
N THR A 24 7.38 -9.01 7.58
CA THR A 24 8.44 -8.20 8.13
C THR A 24 7.76 -7.42 9.24
N PRO A 25 8.24 -7.49 10.50
CA PRO A 25 7.62 -6.73 11.57
C PRO A 25 7.50 -5.30 11.09
N ILE A 26 6.27 -4.85 10.88
CA ILE A 26 6.05 -3.50 10.41
C ILE A 26 6.52 -2.64 11.58
N ASP A 27 7.56 -1.83 11.37
CA ASP A 27 8.05 -0.90 12.40
C ASP A 27 7.03 0.22 12.58
N GLN A 28 5.99 -0.10 13.34
CA GLN A 28 4.88 0.81 13.65
C GLN A 28 5.37 2.06 14.39
N GLN A 29 6.52 1.97 15.05
CA GLN A 29 7.12 3.04 15.84
C GLN A 29 8.07 3.92 15.01
N CYS A 30 8.34 3.56 13.76
CA CYS A 30 9.20 4.34 12.86
C CYS A 30 10.59 4.61 13.44
N ASN A 31 11.18 3.60 14.10
CA ASN A 31 12.51 3.66 14.71
C ASN A 31 13.62 3.70 13.66
N SER A 32 13.43 3.03 12.52
CA SER A 32 14.35 3.14 11.38
C SER A 32 14.04 4.34 10.52
N THR A 33 15.05 5.15 10.21
CA THR A 33 14.94 6.26 9.26
C THR A 33 14.55 5.74 7.87
N ILE A 34 13.48 6.30 7.31
CA ILE A 34 13.03 6.00 5.95
C ILE A 34 13.80 6.87 4.96
N SER A 35 14.41 6.25 3.95
CA SER A 35 15.07 6.98 2.87
C SER A 35 14.06 7.43 1.82
N PHE A 36 14.05 8.71 1.49
CA PHE A 36 13.20 9.20 0.40
C PHE A 36 13.62 8.58 -0.93
N ALA A 37 14.91 8.66 -1.27
CA ALA A 37 15.41 8.20 -2.56
C ALA A 37 15.22 6.69 -2.75
N ASN A 38 15.40 5.89 -1.69
CA ASN A 38 15.40 4.43 -1.78
C ASN A 38 14.06 3.79 -1.42
N GLU A 39 13.17 4.48 -0.71
CA GLU A 39 11.92 3.87 -0.23
C GLU A 39 10.66 4.64 -0.62
N VAL A 40 10.66 5.97 -0.53
CA VAL A 40 9.45 6.77 -0.83
C VAL A 40 9.31 7.00 -2.32
N LEU A 41 10.37 7.45 -3.00
CA LEU A 41 10.34 7.74 -4.42
C LEU A 41 9.95 6.51 -5.26
N PRO A 42 10.50 5.30 -5.03
CA PRO A 42 10.07 4.11 -5.76
C PRO A 42 8.58 3.76 -5.54
N ILE A 43 8.03 4.04 -4.36
CA ILE A 43 6.60 3.86 -4.10
C ILE A 43 5.78 4.83 -4.96
N MET A 44 6.18 6.10 -5.03
CA MET A 44 5.49 7.12 -5.84
C MET A 44 5.57 6.77 -7.32
N GLU A 45 6.74 6.39 -7.82
CA GLU A 45 6.94 6.01 -9.22
C GLU A 45 6.08 4.80 -9.62
N ALA A 46 6.02 3.78 -8.76
CA ALA A 46 5.28 2.54 -9.06
C ALA A 46 3.75 2.70 -8.96
N ASN A 47 3.26 3.55 -8.06
CA ASN A 47 1.84 3.57 -7.69
C ASN A 47 1.10 4.88 -7.97
N CYS A 48 1.82 5.98 -8.23
CA CYS A 48 1.22 7.32 -8.26
C CYS A 48 1.54 8.09 -9.56
N VAL A 49 2.82 8.09 -9.98
CA VAL A 49 3.33 8.97 -11.04
C VAL A 49 2.69 8.70 -12.40
N SER A 50 2.21 7.48 -12.68
CA SER A 50 1.53 7.20 -13.96
C SER A 50 0.34 8.13 -14.24
N CYS A 51 -0.38 8.55 -13.19
CA CYS A 51 -1.56 9.42 -13.25
C CYS A 51 -1.38 10.78 -12.56
N HIS A 52 -0.30 10.98 -11.81
CA HIS A 52 -0.01 12.19 -11.04
C HIS A 52 1.38 12.74 -11.39
N GLN A 53 1.55 13.19 -12.63
CA GLN A 53 2.81 13.72 -13.15
C GLN A 53 2.57 14.88 -14.12
N PRO A 54 3.62 15.66 -14.48
CA PRO A 54 3.49 16.69 -15.50
C PRO A 54 2.91 16.13 -16.81
N GLY A 55 1.88 16.78 -17.34
CA GLY A 55 1.19 16.33 -18.55
C GLY A 55 0.08 15.29 -18.32
N ASN A 56 0.01 14.66 -17.15
CA ASN A 56 -1.12 13.85 -16.69
C ASN A 56 -1.34 14.07 -15.19
N VAL A 57 -2.02 15.17 -14.85
CA VAL A 57 -2.22 15.65 -13.46
C VAL A 57 -3.61 15.29 -12.95
N SER A 58 -3.90 14.00 -12.83
CA SER A 58 -5.20 13.55 -12.30
C SER A 58 -5.43 14.15 -10.90
N GLY A 59 -6.62 14.71 -10.67
CA GLY A 59 -6.93 15.40 -9.41
C GLY A 59 -6.11 16.66 -9.13
N GLY A 60 -5.31 17.15 -10.09
CA GLY A 60 -4.51 18.37 -9.95
C GLY A 60 -3.18 18.21 -9.21
N TYR A 61 -2.74 16.97 -8.96
CA TYR A 61 -1.49 16.69 -8.25
C TYR A 61 -0.38 16.23 -9.20
N ASP A 62 0.79 16.85 -9.06
CA ASP A 62 2.07 16.32 -9.53
C ASP A 62 2.79 15.68 -8.35
N LEU A 63 3.17 14.41 -8.48
CA LEU A 63 3.88 13.63 -7.46
C LEU A 63 5.21 13.08 -8.01
N SER A 64 5.80 13.71 -9.03
CA SER A 64 7.03 13.24 -9.67
C SER A 64 8.32 13.84 -9.08
N THR A 65 8.22 14.74 -8.10
CA THR A 65 9.38 15.40 -7.48
C THR A 65 9.28 15.39 -5.95
N TYR A 66 10.42 15.41 -5.27
CA TYR A 66 10.47 15.48 -3.81
C TYR A 66 9.65 16.64 -3.24
N ASN A 67 9.80 17.85 -3.80
CA ASN A 67 9.08 19.04 -3.31
C ASN A 67 7.56 18.81 -3.40
N ALA A 68 7.07 18.34 -4.55
CA ALA A 68 5.65 18.13 -4.73
C ALA A 68 5.12 16.98 -3.85
N ILE A 69 5.89 15.89 -3.69
CA ILE A 69 5.52 14.78 -2.80
C ILE A 69 5.46 15.25 -1.34
N SER A 70 6.47 16.01 -0.88
CA SER A 70 6.57 16.47 0.51
C SER A 70 5.53 17.53 0.87
N GLU A 71 5.18 18.42 -0.07
CA GLU A 71 4.09 19.39 0.09
C GLU A 71 2.73 18.70 0.17
N ASN A 72 2.52 17.65 -0.62
CA ASN A 72 1.24 16.94 -0.71
C ASN A 72 1.13 15.69 0.16
N ALA A 73 2.10 15.44 1.06
CA ALA A 73 2.20 14.18 1.80
C ALA A 73 0.94 13.80 2.59
N ASN A 74 0.23 14.79 3.15
CA ASN A 74 -1.04 14.57 3.85
C ASN A 74 -2.19 14.13 2.92
N ALA A 75 -2.24 14.70 1.71
CA ALA A 75 -3.20 14.30 0.69
C ALA A 75 -2.89 12.89 0.17
N ILE A 76 -1.61 12.56 -0.01
CA ILE A 76 -1.15 11.23 -0.40
C ILE A 76 -1.61 10.19 0.64
N ILE A 77 -1.23 10.33 1.90
CA ILE A 77 -1.58 9.35 2.94
C ILE A 77 -3.09 9.28 3.19
N GLY A 78 -3.80 10.40 3.05
CA GLY A 78 -5.25 10.45 3.14
C GLY A 78 -5.93 9.68 1.99
N SER A 79 -5.42 9.83 0.77
CA SER A 79 -5.92 9.11 -0.41
C SER A 79 -5.62 7.61 -0.35
N MET A 80 -4.49 7.20 0.23
CA MET A 80 -4.18 5.78 0.45
C MET A 80 -5.14 5.10 1.44
N LYS A 81 -5.79 5.88 2.32
CA LYS A 81 -6.67 5.40 3.41
C LYS A 81 -8.14 5.76 3.23
N ALA A 82 -8.52 6.40 2.13
CA ALA A 82 -9.85 7.02 1.93
C ALA A 82 -10.27 7.96 3.09
N ASN A 83 -9.33 8.69 3.68
CA ASN A 83 -9.59 9.58 4.81
C ASN A 83 -9.69 11.04 4.35
N GLY A 84 -10.89 11.47 3.98
CA GLY A 84 -11.15 12.84 3.49
C GLY A 84 -10.68 13.09 2.05
N TYR A 85 -10.19 12.05 1.36
CA TYR A 85 -9.76 12.07 -0.04
C TYR A 85 -10.32 10.86 -0.79
N GLN A 86 -10.33 10.95 -2.12
CA GLN A 86 -10.65 9.82 -2.99
C GLN A 86 -9.64 8.68 -2.75
N LEU A 87 -10.15 7.43 -2.68
CA LEU A 87 -9.28 6.28 -2.48
C LEU A 87 -8.39 6.07 -3.71
N MET A 88 -7.09 5.90 -3.48
CA MET A 88 -6.10 5.61 -4.51
C MET A 88 -5.39 4.28 -4.24
N PRO A 89 -5.06 3.49 -5.28
CA PRO A 89 -5.33 3.74 -6.71
C PRO A 89 -6.82 3.58 -7.10
N ILE A 90 -7.35 4.46 -7.95
CA ILE A 90 -8.73 4.36 -8.44
C ILE A 90 -8.90 3.07 -9.26
N GLY A 91 -9.91 2.28 -8.91
CA GLY A 91 -10.23 1.03 -9.62
C GLY A 91 -9.21 -0.10 -9.43
N GLY A 92 -8.16 0.13 -8.63
CA GLY A 92 -7.15 -0.84 -8.27
C GLY A 92 -7.35 -1.42 -6.87
N PRO A 93 -6.55 -2.44 -6.49
CA PRO A 93 -6.51 -2.90 -5.12
C PRO A 93 -5.96 -1.81 -4.19
N ALA A 94 -6.36 -1.84 -2.92
CA ALA A 94 -5.73 -1.01 -1.89
C ALA A 94 -4.23 -1.33 -1.78
N LEU A 95 -3.43 -0.32 -1.46
CA LEU A 95 -1.99 -0.50 -1.25
C LEU A 95 -1.74 -1.33 0.02
N PRO A 96 -0.66 -2.13 0.07
CA PRO A 96 -0.31 -2.89 1.27
C PRO A 96 -0.07 -2.00 2.48
N ASP A 97 -0.46 -2.46 3.67
CA ASP A 97 -0.26 -1.74 4.93
C ASP A 97 1.21 -1.38 5.18
N SER A 98 2.15 -2.21 4.73
CA SER A 98 3.59 -1.91 4.81
C SER A 98 3.99 -0.70 3.98
N THR A 99 3.35 -0.50 2.82
CA THR A 99 3.57 0.67 1.95
C THR A 99 3.00 1.92 2.62
N ILE A 100 1.77 1.83 3.12
CA ILE A 100 1.11 2.89 3.87
C ILE A 100 1.95 3.28 5.10
N GLN A 101 2.50 2.30 5.82
CA GLN A 101 3.36 2.55 6.97
C GLN A 101 4.63 3.30 6.59
N LYS A 102 5.33 2.90 5.53
CA LYS A 102 6.56 3.58 5.09
C LYS A 102 6.31 5.07 4.84
N ILE A 103 5.23 5.39 4.13
CA ILE A 103 4.83 6.79 3.88
C ILE A 103 4.47 7.48 5.19
N SER A 104 3.71 6.83 6.08
CA SER A 104 3.37 7.39 7.40
C SER A 104 4.61 7.67 8.27
N CYS A 105 5.60 6.78 8.24
CA CYS A 105 6.86 6.94 8.98
C CYS A 105 7.73 8.03 8.40
N TRP A 106 7.86 8.10 7.08
CA TRP A 106 8.60 9.19 6.44
C TRP A 106 7.98 10.55 6.78
N ILE A 107 6.65 10.65 6.79
CA ILE A 107 5.93 11.87 7.21
C ILE A 107 6.24 12.22 8.67
N SER A 108 6.17 11.24 9.59
CA SER A 108 6.43 11.48 11.02
C SER A 108 7.89 11.83 11.31
N GLN A 109 8.82 11.38 10.48
CA GLN A 109 10.25 11.69 10.55
C GLN A 109 10.63 13.05 9.93
N GLY A 110 9.64 13.84 9.51
CA GLY A 110 9.85 15.19 9.00
C GLY A 110 10.03 15.27 7.48
N LYS A 111 9.65 14.23 6.73
CA LYS A 111 9.70 14.18 5.26
C LYS A 111 11.09 14.46 4.72
N GLN A 112 12.10 13.77 5.23
CA GLN A 112 13.51 14.02 4.85
C GLN A 112 13.77 13.71 3.37
N ASP A 113 14.66 14.47 2.73
CA ASP A 113 15.19 14.21 1.37
C ASP A 113 16.55 13.52 1.50
N ASN A 114 16.59 12.19 1.58
CA ASN A 114 17.75 11.39 1.94
C ASN A 114 17.87 10.04 1.21
#